data_AF-A0A6B3EIV1-F1
#
_entry.id   AF-A0A6B3EIV1-F1
#
_cell.length_a   1.000
_cell.length_b   1.000
_cell.length_c   1.000
_cell.angle_alpha   90.00
_cell.angle_beta   90.00
_cell.angle_gamma   90.00
#
_symmetry.space_group_name_H-M   'P 1'
#
loop_
_entity.id
_entity.type
_entity.pdbx_description
1 polymer ?
#
loop_
_entity_poly.entity_id
_entity_poly.type
_entity_poly.pdbx_seq_one_letter_code
_entity_poly.pdbx_strand_id
1 'polypeptide(L)' 'VPVGPGDSAVGTVVDAGIFFALAVMGVGVLGSLMAGWASANKFSLLGGLRTAAQLLSYELPMLLAAASVAMAAG' A
#
# COMPACT_ATOMS: atom_id res chain seq x y z
N VAL A 1 4.15 -12.47 -4.51
CA VAL A 1 3.26 -13.33 -3.70
C VAL A 1 3.20 -14.68 -4.39
N PRO A 2 3.39 -15.81 -3.69
CA PRO A 2 3.30 -17.14 -4.30
C PRO A 2 1.88 -17.37 -4.84
N VAL A 3 1.76 -17.69 -6.13
CA VAL A 3 0.47 -17.90 -6.82
C VAL A 3 0.20 -19.38 -7.16
N GLY A 4 1.04 -20.30 -6.67
CA GLY A 4 0.88 -21.73 -6.87
C GLY A 4 1.75 -22.57 -5.92
N PRO A 5 1.53 -23.88 -5.84
CA PRO A 5 2.34 -24.78 -5.02
C PRO A 5 3.71 -24.98 -5.68
N GLY A 6 4.78 -24.62 -4.97
CA GLY A 6 6.17 -24.79 -5.38
C GLY A 6 6.93 -23.49 -5.61
N ASP A 7 8.24 -23.53 -5.37
CA ASP A 7 9.22 -22.43 -5.49
C ASP A 7 9.32 -21.82 -6.90
N SER A 8 8.66 -22.40 -7.90
CA SER A 8 8.66 -21.93 -9.28
C SER A 8 7.74 -20.74 -9.55
N ALA A 9 6.85 -20.38 -8.60
CA ALA A 9 5.91 -19.26 -8.73
C ALA A 9 6.33 -18.00 -7.95
N VAL A 10 7.58 -17.92 -7.49
CA VAL A 10 8.08 -16.81 -6.65
C VAL A 10 9.41 -16.29 -7.19
N GLY A 11 9.49 -14.99 -7.49
CA GLY A 11 10.73 -14.36 -7.97
C GLY A 11 11.85 -14.33 -6.94
N THR A 12 11.53 -14.10 -5.67
CA THR A 12 12.45 -14.18 -4.51
C THR A 12 11.66 -14.51 -3.24
N VAL A 13 12.14 -15.46 -2.45
CA VAL A 13 11.55 -15.76 -1.14
C VAL A 13 12.04 -14.73 -0.13
N VAL A 14 11.10 -14.03 0.51
CA VAL A 14 11.38 -13.04 1.55
C VAL A 14 10.63 -13.48 2.80
N ASP A 15 11.34 -13.69 3.91
CA ASP A 15 10.75 -14.19 5.17
C ASP A 15 9.56 -13.36 5.64
N ALA A 16 9.59 -12.04 5.41
CA ALA A 16 8.52 -11.11 5.72
C ALA A 16 7.78 -10.60 4.46
N GLY A 17 7.54 -11.48 3.48
CA GLY A 17 6.99 -11.10 2.17
C GLY A 17 5.64 -10.36 2.21
N ILE A 18 4.77 -10.67 3.17
CA ILE A 18 3.50 -9.95 3.40
C ILE A 18 3.76 -8.52 3.87
N PHE A 19 4.69 -8.32 4.81
CA PHE A 19 5.03 -6.98 5.31
C PHE A 19 5.72 -6.14 4.25
N PHE A 20 6.54 -6.76 3.40
CA PHE A 20 7.15 -6.08 2.27
C PHE A 20 6.11 -5.57 1.26
N ALA A 21 5.12 -6.40 0.90
CA ALA A 21 4.04 -5.99 0.01
C ALA A 21 3.21 -4.82 0.60
N LEU A 22 2.90 -4.89 1.90
CA LEU A 22 2.21 -3.83 2.64
C LEU A 22 3.02 -2.52 2.68
N ALA A 23 4.33 -2.61 2.90
CA ALA A 23 5.21 -1.44 2.94
C ALA A 23 5.28 -0.70 1.60
N VAL A 24 5.28 -1.44 0.48
CA VAL A 24 5.32 -0.84 -0.87
C VAL A 24 4.00 -0.14 -1.22
N MET A 25 2.85 -0.68 -0.80
CA MET A 25 1.55 -0.05 -1.05
C MET A 25 1.47 1.36 -0.46
N GLY A 26 1.94 1.56 0.77
CA GLY A 26 1.88 2.85 1.46
C GLY A 26 2.69 3.98 0.83
N VAL A 27 3.68 3.68 -0.01
CA VAL A 27 4.48 4.71 -0.70
C VAL A 27 3.65 5.46 -1.73
N GLY A 28 2.63 4.83 -2.32
CA GLY A 28 1.78 5.43 -3.36
C GLY A 28 1.00 6.66 -2.87
N VAL A 29 0.60 6.67 -1.60
CA VAL A 29 -0.13 7.81 -0.99
C VAL A 29 0.72 9.07 -0.99
N LEU A 30 2.02 8.95 -0.66
CA LEU A 30 2.96 10.07 -0.70
C LEU A 30 3.16 10.60 -2.13
N GLY A 31 3.19 9.70 -3.12
CA GLY A 31 3.23 10.08 -4.54
C GLY A 31 2.02 10.93 -4.94
N SER A 32 0.82 10.57 -4.48
CA SER A 32 -0.41 11.33 -4.76
C SER A 32 -0.40 12.74 -4.13
N LEU A 33 0.16 12.87 -2.92
CA LEU A 33 0.29 14.15 -2.23
C LEU A 33 1.29 15.07 -2.94
N MET A 34 2.45 14.52 -3.33
CA MET A 34 3.48 15.27 -4.07
C MET A 34 2.97 15.71 -5.45
N ALA A 35 2.18 14.89 -6.14
CA ALA A 35 1.55 15.26 -7.41
C ALA A 35 0.58 16.44 -7.26
N GLY A 36 -0.22 16.46 -6.18
CA GLY A 36 -1.11 17.59 -5.88
C GLY A 36 -0.33 18.88 -5.53
N TRP A 37 0.81 18.75 -4.86
CA TRP A 37 1.67 19.88 -4.50
C TRP A 37 2.45 20.45 -5.70
N ALA A 38 2.94 19.58 -6.60
CA ALA A 38 3.67 19.96 -7.80
C ALA A 38 2.83 20.81 -8.79
N SER A 39 1.51 20.69 -8.75
CA SER A 39 0.59 21.42 -9.64
C SER A 39 0.46 22.92 -9.32
N ALA A 40 1.07 23.43 -8.23
CA ALA A 40 1.13 24.85 -7.85
C ALA A 40 -0.21 25.62 -7.89
N ASN A 41 -1.33 24.92 -7.69
CA ASN A 41 -2.68 25.50 -7.70
C ASN A 41 -3.46 25.08 -6.46
N LYS A 42 -4.11 26.05 -5.81
CA LYS A 42 -4.90 25.89 -4.58
C LYS A 42 -5.97 24.79 -4.69
N PHE A 43 -6.65 24.72 -5.84
CA PHE A 43 -7.69 23.72 -6.08
C PHE A 43 -7.11 22.32 -6.32
N SER A 44 -5.96 22.25 -6.99
CA SER A 44 -5.25 20.99 -7.22
C SER A 44 -4.71 20.41 -5.90
N LEU A 45 -4.20 21.28 -5.01
CA LEU A 45 -3.77 20.88 -3.67
C LEU A 45 -4.92 20.34 -2.82
N LEU A 46 -6.08 21.01 -2.80
CA LEU A 46 -7.27 20.54 -2.09
C LEU A 46 -7.83 19.24 -2.68
N GLY A 47 -7.81 19.10 -4.01
CA GLY A 47 -8.16 17.86 -4.69
C GLY A 47 -7.21 16.71 -4.34
N GLY A 48 -5.91 16.96 -4.39
CA GLY A 48 -4.87 16.01 -4.00
C GLY A 48 -4.93 15.59 -2.54
N LEU A 49 -5.28 16.50 -1.63
CA LEU A 49 -5.49 16.18 -0.22
C LEU A 49 -6.70 15.26 -0.02
N ARG A 50 -7.81 15.49 -0.74
CA ARG A 50 -8.99 14.60 -0.70
C ARG A 50 -8.66 13.20 -1.22
N THR A 51 -7.92 13.10 -2.32
CA THR A 51 -7.52 11.79 -2.87
C THR A 51 -6.56 11.08 -1.92
N ALA A 52 -5.60 11.79 -1.33
CA ALA A 52 -4.68 11.22 -0.35
C ALA A 52 -5.43 10.73 0.90
N ALA A 53 -6.39 11.50 1.41
CA ALA A 53 -7.22 11.10 2.55
C ALA A 53 -8.02 9.83 2.24
N GLN A 54 -8.63 9.74 1.05
CA GLN A 54 -9.38 8.55 0.66
C GLN A 54 -8.47 7.32 0.52
N LEU A 55 -7.33 7.45 -0.17
CA LEU A 55 -6.37 6.35 -0.32
C LEU A 55 -5.85 5.85 1.03
N LEU A 56 -5.48 6.77 1.92
CA LEU A 56 -5.02 6.43 3.28
C LEU A 56 -6.12 5.73 4.10
N SER A 57 -7.37 6.20 4.00
CA SER A 57 -8.51 5.58 4.70
C SER A 57 -8.82 4.16 4.23
N TYR A 58 -8.48 3.79 2.99
CA TYR A 58 -8.64 2.41 2.51
C TYR A 58 -7.43 1.51 2.80
N GLU A 59 -6.24 2.09 2.97
CA GLU A 59 -5.06 1.31 3.33
C GLU A 59 -5.08 0.81 4.77
N LEU A 60 -5.50 1.63 5.74
CA LEU A 60 -5.55 1.26 7.15
C LEU A 60 -6.41 -0.01 7.42
N PRO A 61 -7.65 -0.12 6.91
CA PRO A 61 -8.45 -1.33 7.04
C PRO A 61 -7.83 -2.56 6.37
N MET A 62 -7.21 -2.39 5.18
CA MET A 62 -6.49 -3.49 4.51
C MET A 62 -5.28 -3.96 5.33
N LEU A 63 -4.52 -3.03 5.91
CA LEU A 63 -3.40 -3.30 6.81
C LEU A 63 -3.83 -4.16 7.99
N LEU A 64 -4.93 -3.78 8.65
CA LEU A 64 -5.49 -4.51 9.79
C LEU A 64 -6.02 -5.89 9.40
N ALA A 65 -6.69 -6.00 8.24
CA ALA A 65 -7.17 -7.28 7.74
C ALA A 65 -6.01 -8.25 7.42
N ALA A 66 -4.95 -7.75 6.76
CA ALA A 66 -3.77 -8.53 6.45
C ALA A 66 -3.00 -8.94 7.72
N ALA A 67 -2.89 -8.05 8.71
CA ALA A 67 -2.30 -8.35 10.00
C ALA A 67 -3.07 -9.46 10.75
N SER A 68 -4.41 -9.44 10.69
CA SER A 68 -5.22 -10.52 11.27
C SER A 68 -4.95 -11.88 10.64
N VAL A 69 -4.79 -11.95 9.32
CA VAL A 69 -4.45 -13.21 8.63
C VAL A 69 -3.03 -13.66 8.97
N ALA A 70 -2.07 -12.72 9.05
CA ALA A 70 -0.70 -13.03 9.46
C ALA A 70 -0.63 -13.58 10.89
N MET A 71 -1.46 -13.06 11.81
CA MET A 71 -1.58 -13.61 13.16
C MET A 71 -2.24 -15.00 13.19
N ALA A 72 -3.21 -15.27 12.31
CA ALA A 72 -3.88 -16.57 12.24
C ALA A 72 -3.04 -17.66 11.53
N ALA A 73 -2.13 -17.26 10.65
CA ALA A 73 -1.20 -18.16 9.96
C ALA A 73 0.07 -18.46 10.77
N GLY A 74 0.29 -17.74 11.88
CA GLY A 74 1.38 -17.92 12.83
C GLY A 74 1.11 -19.03 13.83
#